data_AF-A0A0B8WIC4-F1
#
_entry.id   AF-A0A0B8WIC4-F1
#
_cell.length_a   1.000
_cell.length_b   1.000
_cell.length_c   1.000
_cell.angle_alpha   90.00
_cell.angle_beta   90.00
_cell.angle_gamma   90.00
#
_symmetry.space_group_name_H-M   'P 1'
#
loop_
_entity.id
_entity.type
_entity.pdbx_description
1 polymer ?
#
loop_
_entity_poly.entity_id
_entity_poly.type
_entity_poly.pdbx_seq_one_letter_code
_entity_poly.pdbx_strand_id
1 'polypeptide(L)'
;MRAKHIFLIFLAVVCLGFKGNEIVELEGYFNARYSANFLKSTKNVKFVMPPGTRGRIEETKKFNSGNYGLKVELTSGPHKGESVWVYYNSAKPTMKLYPAEEEVQAEASTERVELATQVKTTQETPALRVPASEVAERVAENLSQANRTVRDHGKVGGPCADCEISSLYSRDVVTPLNAPENLLSWSAKASQDSPVMEPPTRTVNPYGLRPVRCASKTGGYDVCSYGDDPTPGKFKFFNRGPNKIVSSGESRMREWSFEFEAGARQSLGFSISDMPNATISQTQESYFILLPRKTLPHIRVEGNKQIVTLPTGETVTFNAQTKEVIGGVLSENGAITSGGKALNPANVSYNGNGVMVRVDRVGEEPRLQRGGTATISKQGRSCKVPTAELWPDQSKSSAARFKYFSDSDFDAYIKRRCGFGL
;
A
#
# COMPACT_ATOMS: atom_id res chain seq x y z
N MET A 1 71.09 -7.73 -33.94
CA MET A 1 69.84 -8.45 -34.31
C MET A 1 68.85 -8.35 -33.15
N ARG A 2 67.75 -7.59 -33.30
CA ARG A 2 66.58 -7.67 -32.42
C ARG A 2 65.33 -7.43 -33.28
N ALA A 3 64.59 -8.51 -33.54
CA ALA A 3 63.36 -8.49 -34.30
C ALA A 3 62.18 -8.08 -33.40
N LYS A 4 61.43 -7.06 -33.81
CA LYS A 4 60.13 -6.69 -33.23
C LYS A 4 59.03 -7.44 -33.96
N HIS A 5 58.31 -8.31 -33.28
CA HIS A 5 57.06 -8.89 -33.77
C HIS A 5 55.89 -7.98 -33.36
N ILE A 6 55.26 -7.37 -34.36
CA ILE A 6 53.99 -6.65 -34.25
C ILE A 6 52.88 -7.69 -34.46
N PHE A 7 52.15 -8.01 -33.40
CA PHE A 7 50.97 -8.89 -33.45
C PHE A 7 49.75 -8.04 -33.77
N LEU A 8 49.25 -8.15 -34.99
CA LEU A 8 48.05 -7.46 -35.48
C LEU A 8 46.83 -8.30 -35.07
N ILE A 9 46.12 -7.90 -34.00
CA ILE A 9 44.86 -8.52 -33.60
C ILE A 9 43.74 -7.92 -34.45
N PHE A 10 43.24 -8.70 -35.41
CA PHE A 10 42.02 -8.41 -36.17
C PHE A 10 40.82 -8.52 -35.22
N LEU A 11 40.31 -7.38 -34.75
CA LEU A 11 39.06 -7.31 -33.98
C LEU A 11 37.90 -7.51 -34.96
N ALA A 12 37.35 -8.72 -35.03
CA ALA A 12 36.11 -8.99 -35.74
C ALA A 12 34.97 -8.20 -35.09
N VAL A 13 34.58 -7.08 -35.70
CA VAL A 13 33.40 -6.31 -35.32
C VAL A 13 32.18 -7.16 -35.66
N VAL A 14 31.66 -7.89 -34.67
CA VAL A 14 30.38 -8.60 -34.76
C VAL A 14 29.29 -7.53 -34.87
N CYS A 15 28.88 -7.22 -36.11
CA CYS A 15 27.68 -6.47 -36.38
C CYS A 15 26.48 -7.32 -35.93
N LEU A 16 26.01 -7.11 -34.69
CA LEU A 16 24.74 -7.62 -34.19
C LEU A 16 23.61 -6.96 -35.00
N GLY A 17 23.36 -7.48 -36.19
CA GLY A 17 22.20 -7.14 -37.00
C GLY A 17 21.03 -7.99 -36.51
N PHE A 18 20.02 -7.34 -35.93
CA PHE A 18 18.74 -7.97 -35.63
C PHE A 18 18.16 -8.52 -36.93
N LYS A 19 17.88 -9.82 -36.97
CA LYS A 19 17.14 -10.40 -38.10
C LYS A 19 15.66 -10.06 -37.89
N GLY A 20 14.98 -9.60 -38.94
CA GLY A 20 13.53 -9.35 -38.86
C GLY A 20 12.80 -10.61 -38.39
N ASN A 21 11.79 -10.45 -37.53
CA ASN A 21 11.00 -11.50 -36.87
C ASN A 21 11.55 -12.11 -35.57
N GLU A 22 12.65 -11.59 -35.01
CA GLU A 22 13.06 -11.95 -33.64
C GLU A 22 11.98 -11.57 -32.60
N ILE A 23 11.85 -12.38 -31.56
CA ILE A 23 10.94 -12.13 -30.44
C ILE A 23 11.74 -11.49 -29.31
N VAL A 24 11.22 -10.40 -28.75
CA VAL A 24 11.79 -9.75 -27.58
C VAL A 24 10.90 -9.99 -26.36
N GLU A 25 11.49 -10.35 -25.22
CA GLU A 25 10.83 -10.43 -23.93
C GLU A 25 11.45 -9.43 -22.95
N LEU A 26 10.59 -8.65 -22.31
CA LEU A 26 11.02 -7.60 -21.39
C LEU A 26 11.33 -8.18 -20.01
N GLU A 27 12.54 -7.96 -19.47
CA GLU A 27 12.87 -8.39 -18.10
C GLU A 27 12.45 -7.36 -17.04
N GLY A 28 12.08 -6.15 -17.46
CA GLY A 28 11.70 -5.04 -16.60
C GLY A 28 10.55 -4.21 -17.16
N TYR A 29 10.31 -3.05 -16.54
CA TYR A 29 9.32 -2.10 -17.03
C TYR A 29 9.89 -1.21 -18.14
N PHE A 30 9.15 -1.09 -19.25
CA PHE A 30 9.56 -0.25 -20.38
C PHE A 30 8.50 0.74 -20.80
N ASN A 31 8.93 1.94 -21.15
CA ASN A 31 8.07 2.95 -21.76
C ASN A 31 7.88 2.64 -23.24
N ALA A 32 6.70 2.15 -23.62
CA ALA A 32 6.27 2.04 -25.01
C ALA A 32 6.04 3.45 -25.57
N ARG A 33 6.56 3.75 -26.76
CA ARG A 33 6.48 5.09 -27.38
C ARG A 33 5.82 5.06 -28.75
N TYR A 34 5.22 6.18 -29.14
CA TYR A 34 4.64 6.37 -30.47
C TYR A 34 5.68 6.49 -31.59
N SER A 35 6.93 6.86 -31.26
CA SER A 35 7.99 7.08 -32.24
C SER A 35 9.37 6.72 -31.69
N ALA A 36 10.33 6.53 -32.58
CA ALA A 36 11.73 6.21 -32.25
C ALA A 36 12.53 7.39 -31.64
N ASN A 37 11.85 8.37 -31.01
CA ASN A 37 12.50 9.46 -30.29
C ASN A 37 12.46 9.18 -28.79
N PHE A 38 13.63 8.89 -28.21
CA PHE A 38 13.80 8.52 -26.81
C PHE A 38 14.40 9.63 -25.95
N LEU A 39 14.43 10.87 -26.44
CA LEU A 39 14.87 12.02 -25.64
C LEU A 39 13.92 12.23 -24.46
N LYS A 40 14.50 12.56 -23.30
CA LYS A 40 13.74 12.78 -22.05
C LYS A 40 12.73 13.94 -22.17
N SER A 41 13.01 14.92 -23.03
CA SER A 41 12.14 16.07 -23.30
C SER A 41 10.94 15.74 -24.19
N THR A 42 10.96 14.62 -24.92
CA THR A 42 9.89 14.26 -25.86
C THR A 42 8.73 13.57 -25.14
N LYS A 43 7.54 14.18 -25.23
CA LYS A 43 6.28 13.64 -24.68
C LYS A 43 5.63 12.66 -25.66
N ASN A 44 6.23 11.49 -25.86
CA ASN A 44 5.73 10.46 -26.78
C ASN A 44 5.59 9.07 -26.13
N VAL A 45 5.53 9.00 -24.80
CA VAL A 45 5.22 7.74 -24.08
C VAL A 45 3.74 7.43 -24.29
N LYS A 46 3.45 6.24 -24.81
CA LYS A 46 2.10 5.72 -25.05
C LYS A 46 1.56 5.03 -23.81
N PHE A 47 2.31 4.05 -23.27
CA PHE A 47 2.02 3.35 -22.01
C PHE A 47 3.30 2.68 -21.47
N VAL A 48 3.21 2.03 -20.30
CA VAL A 48 4.32 1.29 -19.68
C VAL A 48 4.04 -0.21 -19.72
N MET A 49 4.94 -0.98 -20.32
CA MET A 49 4.84 -2.45 -20.39
C MET A 49 5.42 -3.10 -19.13
N PRO A 50 4.73 -4.08 -18.51
CA PRO A 50 5.26 -4.87 -17.40
C PRO A 50 6.33 -5.88 -17.87
N PRO A 51 7.18 -6.40 -16.96
CA PRO A 51 8.07 -7.51 -17.26
C PRO A 51 7.29 -8.75 -17.72
N GLY A 52 7.91 -9.58 -18.57
CA GLY A 52 7.30 -10.74 -19.21
C GLY A 52 6.45 -10.41 -20.46
N THR A 53 6.29 -9.13 -20.81
CA THR A 53 5.67 -8.75 -22.08
C THR A 53 6.57 -9.19 -23.24
N ARG A 54 5.96 -9.81 -24.25
CA ARG A 54 6.64 -10.27 -25.46
C ARG A 54 6.15 -9.50 -26.67
N GLY A 55 7.05 -9.26 -27.61
CA GLY A 55 6.71 -8.64 -28.89
C GLY A 55 7.63 -9.11 -30.01
N ARG A 56 7.14 -9.04 -31.24
CA ARG A 56 7.89 -9.35 -32.45
C ARG A 56 8.51 -8.08 -33.01
N ILE A 57 9.79 -8.10 -33.32
CA ILE A 57 10.51 -6.94 -33.86
C ILE A 57 10.11 -6.75 -35.34
N GLU A 58 9.44 -5.63 -35.63
CA GLU A 58 9.07 -5.21 -37.00
C GLU A 58 10.18 -4.35 -37.65
N GLU A 59 10.75 -3.42 -36.89
CA GLU A 59 11.70 -2.42 -37.39
C GLU A 59 12.77 -2.14 -36.34
N THR A 60 14.00 -1.84 -36.77
CA THR A 60 15.07 -1.41 -35.88
C THR A 60 15.71 -0.12 -36.37
N LYS A 61 16.04 0.76 -35.43
CA LYS A 61 16.73 2.03 -35.70
C LYS A 61 17.95 2.17 -34.81
N LYS A 62 19.14 2.18 -35.41
CA LYS A 62 20.40 2.40 -34.68
C LYS A 62 20.60 3.89 -34.41
N PHE A 63 20.99 4.23 -33.18
CA PHE A 63 21.33 5.59 -32.77
C PHE A 63 22.84 5.82 -32.81
N ASN A 64 23.25 7.09 -32.88
CA ASN A 64 24.67 7.47 -32.83
C ASN A 64 25.38 7.00 -31.55
N SER A 65 24.64 6.75 -30.47
CA SER A 65 25.17 6.19 -29.22
C SER A 65 25.51 4.70 -29.28
N GLY A 66 25.21 4.03 -30.40
CA GLY A 66 25.35 2.57 -30.55
C GLY A 66 24.15 1.77 -30.03
N ASN A 67 23.19 2.41 -29.37
CA ASN A 67 21.95 1.80 -28.88
C ASN A 67 20.89 1.72 -30.00
N TYR A 68 19.81 0.98 -29.74
CA TYR A 68 18.77 0.73 -30.75
C TYR A 68 17.39 1.15 -30.26
N GLY A 69 16.56 1.62 -31.18
CA GLY A 69 15.11 1.66 -31.03
C GLY A 69 14.53 0.45 -31.75
N LEU A 70 13.68 -0.31 -31.09
CA LEU A 70 12.99 -1.46 -31.68
C LEU A 70 11.51 -1.10 -31.79
N LYS A 71 10.93 -1.24 -32.99
CA LYS A 71 9.49 -1.21 -33.20
C LYS A 71 8.98 -2.63 -33.03
N VAL A 72 8.17 -2.85 -32.01
CA VAL A 72 7.72 -4.19 -31.60
C VAL A 72 6.20 -4.27 -31.69
N GLU A 73 5.70 -5.31 -32.35
CA GLU A 73 4.30 -5.73 -32.32
C GLU A 73 4.09 -6.62 -31.10
N LEU A 74 3.26 -6.20 -30.14
CA LEU A 74 3.09 -6.94 -28.90
C LEU A 74 2.32 -8.25 -29.11
N THR A 75 2.93 -9.38 -28.78
CA THR A 75 2.33 -10.71 -28.91
C THR A 75 1.71 -11.20 -27.59
N SER A 76 2.07 -10.60 -26.45
CA SER A 76 1.49 -10.87 -25.13
C SER A 76 1.19 -9.59 -24.33
N GLY A 77 0.48 -9.74 -23.20
CA GLY A 77 0.16 -8.65 -22.28
C GLY A 77 -1.12 -7.84 -22.62
N PRO A 78 -1.43 -6.78 -21.85
CA PRO A 78 -2.68 -6.02 -21.97
C PRO A 78 -2.88 -5.28 -23.29
N HIS A 79 -1.79 -5.03 -24.03
CA HIS A 79 -1.76 -4.27 -25.28
C HIS A 79 -1.40 -5.15 -26.49
N LYS A 80 -1.76 -6.44 -26.45
CA LYS A 80 -1.51 -7.39 -27.53
C LYS A 80 -2.06 -6.87 -28.87
N GLY A 81 -1.26 -6.95 -29.93
CA GLY A 81 -1.57 -6.49 -31.28
C GLY A 81 -1.20 -5.03 -31.57
N GLU A 82 -0.75 -4.26 -30.57
CA GLU A 82 -0.28 -2.90 -30.80
C GLU A 82 1.21 -2.87 -31.20
N SER A 83 1.57 -2.07 -32.21
CA SER A 83 2.97 -1.78 -32.55
C SER A 83 3.48 -0.55 -31.80
N VAL A 84 4.60 -0.68 -31.09
CA VAL A 84 5.19 0.39 -30.26
C VAL A 84 6.71 0.46 -30.36
N TRP A 85 7.30 1.61 -30.08
CA TRP A 85 8.75 1.77 -30.01
C TRP A 85 9.29 1.58 -28.60
N VAL A 86 10.34 0.76 -28.46
CA VAL A 86 11.08 0.51 -27.21
C VAL A 86 12.57 0.79 -27.37
N TYR A 87 13.21 1.22 -26.29
CA TYR A 87 14.65 1.50 -26.29
C TYR A 87 15.43 0.28 -25.83
N TYR A 88 16.42 -0.13 -26.61
CA TYR A 88 17.31 -1.26 -26.32
C TYR A 88 18.74 -0.77 -26.12
N ASN A 89 19.26 -1.00 -24.91
CA ASN A 89 20.64 -0.69 -24.54
C ASN A 89 21.55 -1.87 -24.83
N SER A 90 22.42 -1.74 -25.83
CA SER A 90 23.29 -2.85 -26.27
C SER A 90 24.39 -3.20 -25.26
N ALA A 91 24.79 -2.27 -24.40
CA ALA A 91 25.83 -2.51 -23.39
C ALA A 91 25.27 -3.17 -22.11
N LYS A 92 23.97 -2.99 -21.85
CA LYS A 92 23.25 -3.56 -20.69
C LYS A 92 21.85 -3.98 -21.14
N PRO A 93 21.72 -5.12 -21.83
CA PRO A 93 20.43 -5.57 -22.34
C PRO A 93 19.52 -5.91 -21.15
N THR A 94 18.37 -5.24 -21.08
CA THR A 94 17.30 -5.50 -20.11
C THR A 94 16.12 -6.25 -20.76
N MET A 95 16.37 -6.81 -21.94
CA MET A 95 15.43 -7.59 -22.73
C MET A 95 16.14 -8.84 -23.23
N LYS A 96 15.42 -9.96 -23.26
CA LYS A 96 15.87 -11.19 -23.90
C LYS A 96 15.43 -11.20 -25.35
N LEU A 97 16.33 -11.56 -26.25
CA LEU A 97 16.03 -11.77 -27.66
C LEU A 97 16.00 -13.27 -27.91
N TYR A 98 14.92 -13.73 -28.51
CA TYR A 98 14.75 -15.10 -28.96
C TYR A 98 14.73 -15.12 -30.48
N PRO A 99 15.24 -16.19 -31.10
CA PRO A 99 15.00 -16.42 -32.52
C PRO A 99 13.49 -16.52 -32.80
N ALA A 100 13.13 -16.48 -34.08
CA ALA A 100 11.74 -16.53 -34.51
C ALA A 100 10.99 -17.70 -33.84
N GLU A 101 9.70 -17.48 -33.56
CA GLU A 101 8.85 -18.38 -32.74
C GLU A 101 8.80 -19.83 -33.25
N GLU A 102 9.07 -20.05 -34.54
CA GLU A 102 9.20 -21.36 -35.19
C GLU A 102 10.41 -22.17 -34.68
N GLU A 103 11.51 -21.52 -34.32
CA GLU A 103 12.71 -22.20 -33.76
C GLU A 103 12.50 -22.58 -32.29
N VAL A 104 11.75 -21.77 -31.53
CA VAL A 104 11.47 -22.02 -30.11
C VAL A 104 10.50 -23.19 -29.91
N GLN A 105 9.55 -23.38 -30.84
CA GLN A 105 8.66 -24.56 -30.81
C GLN A 105 9.38 -25.86 -31.23
N ALA A 106 10.37 -25.77 -32.12
CA ALA A 106 11.17 -26.92 -32.52
C ALA A 106 11.99 -27.47 -31.34
N GLU A 107 12.69 -26.62 -30.60
CA GLU A 107 13.53 -27.05 -29.46
C GLU A 107 12.71 -27.60 -28.28
N ALA A 108 11.55 -26.98 -27.97
CA ALA A 108 10.67 -27.42 -26.90
C ALA A 108 10.00 -28.79 -27.17
N SER A 109 9.88 -29.18 -28.45
CA SER A 109 9.32 -30.47 -28.84
C SER A 109 10.32 -31.63 -28.71
N THR A 110 11.62 -31.36 -28.86
CA THR A 110 12.68 -32.37 -28.75
C THR A 110 13.07 -32.69 -27.31
N GLU A 111 13.16 -31.70 -26.41
CA GLU A 111 13.55 -31.95 -25.01
C GLU A 111 12.47 -32.67 -24.17
N ARG A 112 11.19 -32.48 -24.49
CA ARG A 112 10.08 -33.11 -23.73
C ARG A 112 9.85 -34.58 -24.07
N VAL A 113 10.29 -35.05 -25.23
CA VAL A 113 10.15 -36.47 -25.62
C VAL A 113 11.25 -37.34 -24.98
N GLU A 114 12.45 -36.80 -24.76
CA GLU A 114 13.51 -37.56 -24.08
C GLU A 114 13.30 -37.68 -22.57
N LEU A 115 12.78 -36.64 -21.90
CA LEU A 115 12.57 -36.69 -20.44
C LEU A 115 11.38 -37.57 -20.02
N ALA A 116 10.38 -37.76 -20.89
CA ALA A 116 9.19 -38.57 -20.58
C ALA A 116 9.46 -40.09 -20.63
N THR A 117 10.61 -40.52 -21.17
CA THR A 117 10.91 -41.95 -21.35
C THR A 117 11.68 -42.57 -20.16
N GLN A 118 12.07 -41.79 -19.15
CA GLN A 118 12.95 -42.27 -18.05
C GLN A 118 12.33 -42.33 -16.64
N VAL A 119 11.05 -42.06 -16.43
CA VAL A 119 10.47 -42.15 -15.08
C VAL A 119 9.91 -43.55 -14.82
N LYS A 120 10.80 -44.43 -14.37
CA LYS A 120 10.47 -45.73 -13.77
C LYS A 120 10.00 -45.50 -12.32
N THR A 121 8.79 -45.93 -12.02
CA THR A 121 8.17 -45.91 -10.68
C THR A 121 9.05 -46.64 -9.66
N THR A 122 9.44 -45.95 -8.59
CA THR A 122 10.00 -46.59 -7.39
C THR A 122 9.12 -46.25 -6.19
N GLN A 123 8.60 -47.31 -5.59
CA GLN A 123 7.72 -47.36 -4.44
C GLN A 123 8.56 -47.53 -3.16
N GLU A 124 7.98 -47.13 -2.03
CA GLU A 124 8.32 -47.47 -0.64
C GLU A 124 9.38 -46.63 0.10
N THR A 125 8.88 -45.75 0.98
CA THR A 125 9.61 -45.28 2.17
C THR A 125 8.86 -45.79 3.41
N PRO A 126 9.52 -46.51 4.34
CA PRO A 126 8.86 -47.06 5.52
C PRO A 126 8.54 -45.96 6.55
N ALA A 127 7.34 -46.04 7.13
CA ALA A 127 6.88 -45.15 8.19
C ALA A 127 7.66 -45.39 9.49
N LEU A 128 8.44 -44.40 9.92
CA LEU A 128 9.03 -44.38 11.26
C LEU A 128 7.92 -44.09 12.29
N ARG A 129 7.47 -45.11 13.02
CA ARG A 129 6.61 -44.96 14.19
C ARG A 129 7.47 -44.57 15.39
N VAL A 130 7.49 -43.27 15.73
CA VAL A 130 7.92 -42.82 17.06
C VAL A 130 6.66 -42.68 17.94
N PRO A 131 6.61 -43.26 19.15
CA PRO A 131 5.44 -43.17 20.01
C PRO A 131 5.21 -41.71 20.45
N ALA A 132 4.01 -41.21 20.19
CA ALA A 132 3.63 -39.80 20.40
C ALA A 132 3.66 -39.32 21.86
N SER A 133 3.86 -40.22 22.84
CA SER A 133 3.82 -39.86 24.27
C SER A 133 5.11 -39.22 24.77
N GLU A 134 6.28 -39.71 24.37
CA GLU A 134 7.58 -39.20 24.89
C GLU A 134 7.90 -37.79 24.39
N VAL A 135 7.53 -37.48 23.14
CA VAL A 135 7.76 -36.15 22.56
C VAL A 135 6.80 -35.12 23.18
N ALA A 136 5.55 -35.52 23.45
CA ALA A 136 4.57 -34.65 24.07
C ALA A 136 4.94 -34.33 25.54
N GLU A 137 5.42 -35.31 26.30
CA GLU A 137 5.86 -35.10 27.68
C GLU A 137 7.11 -34.22 27.76
N ARG A 138 8.11 -34.43 26.90
CA ARG A 138 9.29 -33.54 26.85
C ARG A 138 8.93 -32.10 26.46
N VAL A 139 8.00 -31.93 25.53
CA VAL A 139 7.53 -30.59 25.14
C VAL A 139 6.78 -29.92 26.30
N ALA A 140 5.93 -30.67 27.02
CA ALA A 140 5.23 -30.15 28.20
C ALA A 140 6.17 -29.80 29.35
N GLU A 141 7.21 -30.60 29.59
CA GLU A 141 8.22 -30.36 30.63
C GLU A 141 9.07 -29.13 30.31
N ASN A 142 9.50 -28.98 29.05
CA ASN A 142 10.22 -27.80 28.58
C ASN A 142 9.37 -26.51 28.69
N LEU A 143 8.06 -26.58 28.39
CA LEU A 143 7.13 -25.45 28.56
C LEU A 143 6.92 -25.10 30.04
N SER A 144 6.81 -26.12 30.90
CA SER A 144 6.72 -25.96 32.36
C SER A 144 7.96 -25.29 32.94
N GLN A 145 9.16 -25.71 32.53
CA GLN A 145 10.41 -25.07 32.95
C GLN A 145 10.50 -23.63 32.46
N ALA A 146 10.23 -23.38 31.18
CA ALA A 146 10.24 -22.03 30.61
C ALA A 146 9.27 -21.08 31.36
N ASN A 147 8.07 -21.55 31.69
CA ASN A 147 7.09 -20.76 32.44
C ASN A 147 7.51 -20.50 33.90
N ARG A 148 8.23 -21.42 34.56
CA ARG A 148 8.82 -21.18 35.89
C ARG A 148 9.92 -20.12 35.80
N THR A 149 10.80 -20.24 34.82
CA THR A 149 11.89 -19.26 34.57
C THR A 149 11.32 -17.85 34.36
N VAL A 150 10.26 -17.70 33.55
CA VAL A 150 9.58 -16.41 33.36
C VAL A 150 8.94 -15.88 34.65
N ARG A 151 8.33 -16.74 35.45
CA ARG A 151 7.68 -16.36 36.72
C ARG A 151 8.69 -15.91 37.77
N ASP A 152 9.84 -16.55 37.83
CA ASP A 152 10.89 -16.24 38.82
C ASP A 152 11.73 -15.02 38.41
N HIS A 153 11.84 -14.72 37.11
CA HIS A 153 12.49 -13.49 36.61
C HIS A 153 11.63 -12.21 36.74
N GLY A 154 10.36 -12.32 37.13
CA GLY A 154 9.47 -11.17 37.39
C GLY A 154 9.55 -10.59 38.80
N LYS A 155 10.40 -11.11 39.69
CA LYS A 155 10.56 -10.59 41.06
C LYS A 155 11.70 -9.58 41.15
N VAL A 156 11.43 -8.45 41.82
CA VAL A 156 12.42 -7.42 42.15
C VAL A 156 13.56 -8.05 42.96
N GLY A 157 14.77 -8.11 42.39
CA GLY A 157 15.99 -8.64 43.04
C GLY A 157 16.63 -9.90 42.42
N GLY A 158 16.20 -10.36 41.25
CA GLY A 158 16.81 -11.52 40.57
C GLY A 158 18.23 -11.27 40.01
N PRO A 159 19.09 -12.31 39.91
CA PRO A 159 20.50 -12.18 39.58
C PRO A 159 20.75 -12.07 38.08
N CYS A 160 20.43 -10.93 37.47
CA CYS A 160 21.07 -10.54 36.21
C CYS A 160 20.89 -9.03 35.98
N ALA A 161 21.84 -8.22 36.46
CA ALA A 161 21.83 -6.77 36.20
C ALA A 161 22.13 -6.43 34.73
N ASP A 162 22.73 -7.35 33.96
CA ASP A 162 23.25 -7.10 32.61
C ASP A 162 22.59 -7.96 31.51
N CYS A 163 21.43 -8.56 31.77
CA CYS A 163 20.70 -9.29 30.73
C CYS A 163 19.91 -8.29 29.84
N GLU A 164 20.34 -8.13 28.58
CA GLU A 164 19.78 -7.28 27.51
C GLU A 164 18.26 -7.43 27.28
N ILE A 165 17.63 -8.49 27.79
CA ILE A 165 16.20 -8.78 27.67
C ILE A 165 15.34 -7.82 28.52
N SER A 166 15.89 -7.18 29.55
CA SER A 166 15.18 -6.17 30.35
C SER A 166 14.89 -4.86 29.58
N SER A 167 15.55 -4.64 28.44
CA SER A 167 15.32 -3.46 27.59
C SER A 167 14.04 -3.55 26.74
N LEU A 168 13.49 -4.75 26.54
CA LEU A 168 12.29 -4.95 25.71
C LEU A 168 10.97 -4.91 26.52
N TYR A 169 11.02 -5.11 27.84
CA TYR A 169 9.83 -5.09 28.71
C TYR A 169 9.68 -3.84 29.57
N SER A 170 10.60 -2.87 29.46
CA SER A 170 10.55 -1.59 30.20
C SER A 170 9.92 -0.42 29.43
N ARG A 171 9.20 -0.69 28.32
CA ARG A 171 8.42 0.33 27.60
C ARG A 171 7.06 0.67 28.24
N ASP A 172 6.70 0.05 29.37
CA ASP A 172 5.72 0.63 30.29
C ASP A 172 6.44 1.61 31.22
N VAL A 173 6.32 2.90 30.85
CA VAL A 173 6.84 4.06 31.56
C VAL A 173 6.33 4.05 33.01
N VAL A 174 7.22 3.70 33.95
CA VAL A 174 7.14 4.25 35.30
C VAL A 174 7.47 5.73 35.15
N THR A 175 6.44 6.58 35.07
CA THR A 175 6.63 8.01 35.26
C THR A 175 7.18 8.20 36.67
N PRO A 176 8.37 8.79 36.86
CA PRO A 176 8.80 9.16 38.19
C PRO A 176 7.73 10.10 38.77
N LEU A 177 7.22 9.78 39.97
CA LEU A 177 6.53 10.77 40.78
C LEU A 177 7.46 12.00 40.81
N ASN A 178 7.00 13.14 40.28
CA ASN A 178 7.69 14.44 40.16
C ASN A 178 8.35 14.79 38.81
N ALA A 179 8.05 14.12 37.70
CA ALA A 179 8.42 14.66 36.39
C ALA A 179 7.67 16.00 36.11
N PRO A 180 8.37 17.11 35.78
CA PRO A 180 7.73 18.41 35.53
C PRO A 180 6.77 18.34 34.33
N GLU A 181 5.61 19.00 34.45
CA GLU A 181 4.47 18.96 33.50
C GLU A 181 4.80 19.34 32.04
N ASN A 182 6.01 19.83 31.75
CA ASN A 182 6.35 20.48 30.48
C ASN A 182 7.32 19.69 29.57
N LEU A 183 7.64 18.42 29.85
CA LEU A 183 8.72 17.70 29.16
C LEU A 183 8.36 16.38 28.44
N LEU A 184 7.07 16.12 28.17
CA LEU A 184 6.67 14.98 27.35
C LEU A 184 6.26 15.40 25.94
N SER A 185 7.18 16.02 25.19
CA SER A 185 7.04 16.11 23.73
C SER A 185 7.33 14.73 23.13
N TRP A 186 6.32 13.85 23.13
CA TRP A 186 6.35 12.56 22.44
C TRP A 186 6.35 12.79 20.91
N SER A 187 7.46 13.29 20.36
CA SER A 187 7.68 13.30 18.92
C SER A 187 8.51 12.08 18.56
N ALA A 188 7.88 10.91 18.57
CA ALA A 188 8.51 9.77 17.94
C ALA A 188 8.74 10.10 16.46
N LYS A 189 9.98 9.93 16.01
CA LYS A 189 10.32 10.04 14.59
C LYS A 189 9.64 8.87 13.89
N ALA A 190 8.89 9.16 12.83
CA ALA A 190 8.17 8.19 12.00
C ALA A 190 9.06 7.05 11.43
N SER A 191 10.38 7.18 11.54
CA SER A 191 11.37 6.25 10.98
C SER A 191 11.73 5.05 11.86
N GLN A 192 11.33 4.98 13.14
CA GLN A 192 11.95 4.01 14.06
C GLN A 192 11.17 2.71 14.34
N ASP A 193 9.83 2.65 14.32
CA ASP A 193 9.12 1.46 14.85
C ASP A 193 7.95 0.95 14.00
N SER A 194 7.93 1.22 12.70
CA SER A 194 7.07 0.50 11.76
C SER A 194 7.70 0.50 10.37
N PRO A 195 7.75 -0.64 9.67
CA PRO A 195 8.15 -0.63 8.27
C PRO A 195 7.23 0.36 7.55
N VAL A 196 7.83 1.32 6.86
CA VAL A 196 7.10 2.22 5.95
C VAL A 196 6.28 1.31 5.04
N MET A 197 4.96 1.45 5.05
CA MET A 197 4.13 0.62 4.19
C MET A 197 4.37 1.04 2.75
N GLU A 198 4.80 0.08 1.94
CA GLU A 198 4.94 0.30 0.52
C GLU A 198 3.53 0.30 -0.11
N PRO A 199 3.19 1.31 -0.92
CA PRO A 199 1.92 1.31 -1.64
C PRO A 199 1.90 0.16 -2.66
N PRO A 200 0.73 -0.45 -2.91
CA PRO A 200 0.60 -1.47 -3.94
C PRO A 200 0.95 -0.92 -5.32
N THR A 201 1.57 -1.75 -6.16
CA THR A 201 2.09 -1.35 -7.47
C THR A 201 0.99 -1.41 -8.55
N ARG A 202 0.70 -0.24 -9.16
CA ARG A 202 -0.25 0.07 -10.26
C ARG A 202 -1.75 0.16 -9.94
N THR A 203 -2.28 1.38 -10.04
CA THR A 203 -3.69 1.67 -10.35
C THR A 203 -3.77 2.79 -11.38
N VAL A 204 -4.19 2.46 -12.60
CA VAL A 204 -4.35 3.42 -13.71
C VAL A 204 -5.66 4.20 -13.50
N ASN A 205 -5.64 5.53 -13.71
CA ASN A 205 -6.83 6.38 -13.75
C ASN A 205 -7.14 6.79 -15.21
N PRO A 206 -7.80 5.92 -16.01
CA PRO A 206 -7.96 6.15 -17.45
C PRO A 206 -9.09 7.14 -17.83
N TYR A 207 -9.89 7.64 -16.88
CA TYR A 207 -11.15 8.34 -17.18
C TYR A 207 -11.14 9.87 -16.99
N GLY A 208 -9.96 10.51 -16.92
CA GLY A 208 -9.87 11.97 -17.10
C GLY A 208 -10.73 12.81 -16.12
N LEU A 209 -10.89 12.36 -14.88
CA LEU A 209 -11.34 13.24 -13.80
C LEU A 209 -10.36 14.44 -13.73
N ARG A 210 -10.86 15.68 -13.62
CA ARG A 210 -10.04 16.90 -13.46
C ARG A 210 -8.87 16.65 -12.50
N PRO A 211 -7.68 17.22 -12.81
CA PRO A 211 -6.41 16.54 -12.65
C PRO A 211 -6.23 16.12 -11.20
N VAL A 212 -6.49 14.84 -10.98
CA VAL A 212 -5.77 14.14 -9.94
C VAL A 212 -4.33 14.15 -10.43
N ARG A 213 -3.49 15.07 -9.93
CA ARG A 213 -2.06 15.07 -10.26
C ARG A 213 -1.44 13.91 -9.51
N CYS A 214 -1.64 12.73 -10.06
CA CYS A 214 -0.88 11.56 -9.72
C CYS A 214 0.54 11.81 -10.20
N ALA A 215 1.40 12.29 -9.31
CA ALA A 215 2.81 12.48 -9.62
C ALA A 215 3.54 11.19 -9.34
N SER A 216 4.08 10.57 -10.39
CA SER A 216 5.00 9.44 -10.25
C SER A 216 6.28 9.93 -9.58
N LYS A 217 6.43 9.71 -8.27
CA LYS A 217 7.73 9.95 -7.60
C LYS A 217 8.72 8.88 -8.06
N THR A 218 10.01 9.23 -8.14
CA THR A 218 11.12 8.30 -8.38
C THR A 218 10.96 7.09 -7.45
N GLY A 219 10.62 5.92 -8.02
CA GLY A 219 10.13 4.75 -7.28
C GLY A 219 8.87 4.10 -7.89
N GLY A 220 8.17 4.77 -8.82
CA GLY A 220 7.09 4.15 -9.61
C GLY A 220 5.68 4.27 -9.02
N TYR A 221 5.45 5.24 -8.13
CA TYR A 221 4.19 5.40 -7.42
C TYR A 221 3.47 6.69 -7.78
N ASP A 222 2.17 6.58 -8.05
CA ASP A 222 1.28 7.70 -8.33
C ASP A 222 0.66 8.23 -7.03
N VAL A 223 1.22 9.32 -6.49
CA VAL A 223 0.58 10.05 -5.38
C VAL A 223 -0.44 11.00 -5.96
N CYS A 224 -1.70 10.65 -5.78
CA CYS A 224 -2.82 11.32 -6.41
C CYS A 224 -3.32 12.49 -5.54
N SER A 225 -2.90 13.72 -5.87
CA SER A 225 -3.51 14.92 -5.27
C SER A 225 -4.70 15.39 -6.09
N TYR A 226 -5.80 15.76 -5.43
CA TYR A 226 -6.99 16.30 -6.11
C TYR A 226 -6.92 17.83 -6.12
N GLY A 227 -6.87 18.43 -7.32
CA GLY A 227 -6.82 19.90 -7.48
C GLY A 227 -5.44 20.48 -7.19
N ASP A 228 -5.39 21.61 -6.49
CA ASP A 228 -4.15 22.33 -6.17
C ASP A 228 -3.49 21.88 -4.87
N ASP A 229 -3.95 20.79 -4.24
CA ASP A 229 -3.40 20.31 -2.97
C ASP A 229 -1.97 19.75 -3.21
N PRO A 230 -0.91 20.47 -2.79
CA PRO A 230 0.45 20.08 -3.13
C PRO A 230 0.98 18.98 -2.20
N THR A 231 0.20 18.61 -1.18
CA THR A 231 0.66 17.78 -0.07
C THR A 231 0.61 16.30 -0.43
N PRO A 232 1.76 15.64 -0.66
CA PRO A 232 1.78 14.20 -0.82
C PRO A 232 1.31 13.51 0.46
N GLY A 233 0.50 12.46 0.35
CA GLY A 233 0.03 11.70 1.52
C GLY A 233 -1.43 11.91 1.90
N LYS A 234 -2.25 12.48 1.00
CA LYS A 234 -3.71 12.51 1.16
C LYS A 234 -4.43 12.55 -0.20
N PHE A 235 -5.66 12.06 -0.25
CA PHE A 235 -6.58 12.33 -1.36
C PHE A 235 -7.99 12.57 -0.84
N LYS A 236 -8.79 13.33 -1.60
CA LYS A 236 -10.16 13.66 -1.23
C LYS A 236 -11.11 13.73 -2.41
N PHE A 237 -12.40 13.56 -2.14
CA PHE A 237 -13.47 13.78 -3.11
C PHE A 237 -14.74 14.29 -2.43
N PHE A 238 -15.62 14.89 -3.25
CA PHE A 238 -16.80 15.61 -2.79
C PHE A 238 -18.08 15.00 -3.35
N ASN A 239 -19.05 14.73 -2.49
CA ASN A 239 -20.43 14.49 -2.88
C ASN A 239 -21.21 15.82 -2.77
N ARG A 240 -21.73 16.34 -3.88
CA ARG A 240 -22.41 17.66 -3.96
C ARG A 240 -23.92 17.60 -4.20
N GLY A 241 -24.52 16.40 -4.19
CA GLY A 241 -25.96 16.22 -4.40
C GLY A 241 -26.49 16.79 -5.74
N PRO A 242 -27.82 16.78 -5.95
CA PRO A 242 -28.79 16.09 -5.12
C PRO A 242 -28.70 14.56 -5.28
N ASN A 243 -28.71 13.83 -4.16
CA ASN A 243 -28.83 12.36 -4.10
C ASN A 243 -29.33 11.93 -2.71
N LYS A 244 -29.30 10.62 -2.39
CA LYS A 244 -29.83 10.10 -1.12
C LYS A 244 -29.04 10.56 0.11
N ILE A 245 -27.79 10.98 -0.09
CA ILE A 245 -26.86 11.40 0.98
C ILE A 245 -26.82 12.93 1.07
N VAL A 246 -26.73 13.64 -0.04
CA VAL A 246 -26.64 15.11 -0.03
C VAL A 246 -27.88 15.67 -0.72
N SER A 247 -28.72 16.34 0.08
CA SER A 247 -29.92 17.02 -0.43
C SER A 247 -29.54 18.23 -1.29
N SER A 248 -30.46 18.70 -2.14
CA SER A 248 -30.25 19.89 -2.99
C SER A 248 -29.92 21.13 -2.16
N GLY A 249 -28.87 21.86 -2.55
CA GLY A 249 -28.49 23.15 -1.95
C GLY A 249 -27.08 23.55 -2.35
N GLU A 250 -26.84 24.83 -2.61
CA GLU A 250 -25.59 25.33 -3.20
C GLU A 250 -24.34 25.05 -2.33
N SER A 251 -24.50 25.04 -1.01
CA SER A 251 -23.40 24.83 -0.06
C SER A 251 -23.44 23.47 0.64
N ARG A 252 -24.31 22.54 0.21
CA ARG A 252 -24.41 21.22 0.83
C ARG A 252 -23.43 20.26 0.21
N MET A 253 -22.53 19.69 1.02
CA MET A 253 -21.63 18.66 0.54
C MET A 253 -21.11 17.75 1.65
N ARG A 254 -20.70 16.55 1.25
CA ARG A 254 -19.84 15.66 2.03
C ARG A 254 -18.46 15.62 1.41
N GLU A 255 -17.43 15.95 2.17
CA GLU A 255 -16.03 15.70 1.81
C GLU A 255 -15.58 14.37 2.43
N TRP A 256 -14.99 13.50 1.62
CA TRP A 256 -14.23 12.34 2.06
C TRP A 256 -12.75 12.66 1.90
N SER A 257 -11.96 12.51 2.96
CA SER A 257 -10.51 12.74 2.94
C SER A 257 -9.77 11.53 3.51
N PHE A 258 -8.81 10.98 2.79
CA PHE A 258 -8.01 9.82 3.19
C PHE A 258 -6.58 10.27 3.47
N GLU A 259 -6.12 10.06 4.70
CA GLU A 259 -4.83 10.53 5.21
C GLU A 259 -3.82 9.37 5.29
N PHE A 260 -2.60 9.62 4.84
CA PHE A 260 -1.45 8.71 4.89
C PHE A 260 -0.12 9.46 4.81
N GLU A 261 0.00 10.52 5.62
CA GLU A 261 1.18 11.39 5.64
C GLU A 261 2.47 10.60 5.87
N ALA A 262 3.46 10.80 4.99
CA ALA A 262 4.75 10.12 4.99
C ALA A 262 4.69 8.57 4.98
N GLY A 263 3.52 7.97 4.68
CA GLY A 263 3.32 6.52 4.77
C GLY A 263 3.42 5.97 6.20
N ALA A 264 3.37 6.84 7.22
CA ALA A 264 3.46 6.44 8.61
C ALA A 264 2.17 5.73 9.04
N ARG A 265 2.29 4.56 9.67
CA ARG A 265 1.14 3.78 10.18
C ARG A 265 0.22 4.61 11.08
N GLN A 266 0.77 5.50 11.90
CA GLN A 266 -0.01 6.34 12.83
C GLN A 266 -0.88 7.38 12.14
N SER A 267 -0.51 7.76 10.91
CA SER A 267 -1.22 8.76 10.13
C SER A 267 -2.21 8.14 9.15
N LEU A 268 -2.41 6.81 9.21
CA LEU A 268 -3.42 6.15 8.39
C LEU A 268 -4.81 6.32 8.99
N GLY A 269 -5.66 7.02 8.25
CA GLY A 269 -7.05 7.20 8.60
C GLY A 269 -7.82 7.84 7.46
N PHE A 270 -9.07 8.15 7.72
CA PHE A 270 -9.85 9.00 6.84
C PHE A 270 -10.80 9.85 7.67
N SER A 271 -11.20 10.99 7.13
CA SER A 271 -12.22 11.86 7.69
C SER A 271 -13.39 12.04 6.75
N ILE A 272 -14.54 12.35 7.36
CA ILE A 272 -15.75 12.76 6.68
C ILE A 272 -16.17 14.11 7.24
N SER A 273 -16.32 15.09 6.35
CA SER A 273 -16.79 16.43 6.68
C SER A 273 -18.15 16.66 6.02
N ASP A 274 -19.21 16.71 6.82
CA ASP A 274 -20.55 17.06 6.37
C ASP A 274 -20.81 18.55 6.57
N MET A 275 -20.96 19.26 5.45
CA MET A 275 -21.26 20.68 5.41
C MET A 275 -22.75 20.87 5.06
N PRO A 276 -23.65 21.07 6.04
CA PRO A 276 -25.08 21.25 5.79
C PRO A 276 -25.42 22.62 5.18
N ASN A 277 -24.50 23.59 5.29
CA ASN A 277 -24.54 24.93 4.70
C ASN A 277 -23.15 25.58 4.76
N ALA A 278 -23.05 26.86 4.39
CA ALA A 278 -21.80 27.62 4.38
C ALA A 278 -21.23 27.96 5.78
N THR A 279 -21.93 27.65 6.87
CA THR A 279 -21.50 27.98 8.24
C THR A 279 -20.54 26.92 8.77
N ILE A 280 -19.25 27.26 8.87
CA ILE A 280 -18.18 26.32 9.30
C ILE A 280 -18.47 25.71 10.68
N SER A 281 -18.99 26.49 11.63
CA SER A 281 -19.32 26.00 12.98
C SER A 281 -20.45 24.96 13.01
N GLN A 282 -21.13 24.74 11.88
CA GLN A 282 -22.16 23.71 11.72
C GLN A 282 -21.63 22.47 10.99
N THR A 283 -20.40 22.49 10.51
CA THR A 283 -19.75 21.35 9.86
C THR A 283 -19.64 20.19 10.83
N GLN A 284 -20.04 18.99 10.41
CA GLN A 284 -19.89 17.79 11.21
C GLN A 284 -18.68 17.01 10.73
N GLU A 285 -17.69 16.85 11.61
CA GLU A 285 -16.44 16.17 11.33
C GLU A 285 -16.44 14.81 12.01
N SER A 286 -16.05 13.78 11.27
CA SER A 286 -15.79 12.44 11.78
C SER A 286 -14.40 12.01 11.35
N TYR A 287 -13.59 11.48 12.26
CA TYR A 287 -12.29 10.89 11.95
C TYR A 287 -12.28 9.39 12.29
N PHE A 288 -11.72 8.60 11.38
CA PHE A 288 -11.73 7.15 11.42
C PHE A 288 -10.32 6.59 11.32
N ILE A 289 -9.99 5.61 12.18
CA ILE A 289 -8.84 4.72 12.02
C ILE A 289 -9.36 3.30 11.84
N LEU A 290 -8.82 2.59 10.85
CA LEU A 290 -9.14 1.19 10.61
C LEU A 290 -7.90 0.33 10.83
N LEU A 291 -8.06 -0.77 11.57
CA LEU A 291 -7.00 -1.70 11.91
C LEU A 291 -7.39 -3.14 11.57
N PRO A 292 -6.44 -4.01 11.20
CA PRO A 292 -5.00 -3.76 11.09
C PRO A 292 -4.62 -2.90 9.87
N ARG A 293 -3.51 -2.17 9.95
CA ARG A 293 -2.96 -1.31 8.91
C ARG A 293 -2.00 -2.10 8.04
N LYS A 294 -2.53 -2.73 6.99
CA LYS A 294 -1.82 -3.61 6.06
C LYS A 294 -1.29 -2.89 4.82
N THR A 295 -1.99 -1.86 4.35
CA THR A 295 -1.67 -1.15 3.09
C THR A 295 -1.91 0.35 3.23
N LEU A 296 -1.28 1.15 2.37
CA LEU A 296 -1.67 2.54 2.19
C LEU A 296 -3.05 2.64 1.50
N PRO A 297 -3.90 3.59 1.92
CA PRO A 297 -5.12 3.91 1.19
C PRO A 297 -4.81 4.27 -0.26
N HIS A 298 -5.57 3.72 -1.18
CA HIS A 298 -5.42 4.02 -2.60
C HIS A 298 -6.75 3.87 -3.33
N ILE A 299 -6.78 4.34 -4.56
CA ILE A 299 -8.00 4.47 -5.32
C ILE A 299 -7.82 4.01 -6.76
N ARG A 300 -8.83 3.30 -7.27
CA ARG A 300 -8.92 2.86 -8.66
C ARG A 300 -10.30 3.11 -9.23
N VAL A 301 -10.38 3.26 -10.55
CA VAL A 301 -11.65 3.55 -11.23
C VAL A 301 -11.95 2.44 -12.23
N GLU A 302 -13.17 1.90 -12.17
CA GLU A 302 -13.67 0.83 -13.04
C GLU A 302 -15.06 1.21 -13.58
N GLY A 303 -15.12 1.73 -14.80
CA GLY A 303 -16.37 2.23 -15.38
C GLY A 303 -16.98 3.33 -14.51
N ASN A 304 -18.23 3.13 -14.05
CA ASN A 304 -18.92 4.08 -13.16
C ASN A 304 -18.65 3.83 -11.66
N LYS A 305 -17.57 3.13 -11.31
CA LYS A 305 -17.21 2.79 -9.93
C LYS A 305 -15.85 3.38 -9.57
N GLN A 306 -15.76 3.94 -8.38
CA GLN A 306 -14.53 4.40 -7.76
C GLN A 306 -14.29 3.52 -6.53
N ILE A 307 -13.27 2.67 -6.59
CA ILE A 307 -12.99 1.66 -5.59
C ILE A 307 -11.82 2.16 -4.75
N VAL A 308 -12.08 2.44 -3.48
CA VAL A 308 -11.08 2.83 -2.50
C VAL A 308 -10.69 1.60 -1.70
N THR A 309 -9.40 1.31 -1.64
CA THR A 309 -8.85 0.31 -0.73
C THR A 309 -8.45 1.00 0.57
N LEU A 310 -8.97 0.51 1.69
CA LEU A 310 -8.74 1.03 3.03
C LEU A 310 -7.44 0.47 3.63
N PRO A 311 -6.95 1.01 4.77
CA PRO A 311 -5.76 0.49 5.45
C PRO A 311 -5.79 -1.01 5.75
N THR A 312 -6.98 -1.58 5.96
CA THR A 312 -7.19 -3.01 6.21
C THR A 312 -6.97 -3.91 4.99
N GLY A 313 -6.82 -3.33 3.80
CA GLY A 313 -6.83 -4.02 2.51
C GLY A 313 -8.23 -4.30 1.97
N GLU A 314 -9.27 -3.96 2.73
CA GLU A 314 -10.66 -4.08 2.30
C GLU A 314 -11.07 -2.90 1.41
N THR A 315 -12.11 -3.10 0.60
CA THR A 315 -12.51 -2.10 -0.38
C THR A 315 -13.86 -1.47 -0.06
N VAL A 316 -14.01 -0.20 -0.45
CA VAL A 316 -15.26 0.55 -0.48
C VAL A 316 -15.49 1.00 -1.90
N THR A 317 -16.69 0.78 -2.41
CA THR A 317 -17.06 1.18 -3.76
C THR A 317 -17.96 2.39 -3.70
N PHE A 318 -17.53 3.46 -4.34
CA PHE A 318 -18.27 4.68 -4.55
C PHE A 318 -18.81 4.71 -5.98
N ASN A 319 -19.98 5.30 -6.18
CA ASN A 319 -20.45 5.67 -7.50
C ASN A 319 -19.54 6.79 -8.05
N ALA A 320 -18.99 6.63 -9.26
CA ALA A 320 -18.01 7.58 -9.80
C ALA A 320 -18.62 8.96 -10.11
N GLN A 321 -19.93 9.07 -10.33
CA GLN A 321 -20.61 10.34 -10.56
C GLN A 321 -21.13 10.97 -9.26
N THR A 322 -21.91 10.22 -8.48
CA THR A 322 -22.60 10.76 -7.29
C THR A 322 -21.74 10.75 -6.03
N LYS A 323 -20.64 9.98 -6.02
CA LYS A 323 -19.77 9.73 -4.85
C LYS A 323 -20.51 9.12 -3.65
N GLU A 324 -21.67 8.52 -3.87
CA GLU A 324 -22.35 7.72 -2.85
C GLU A 324 -21.63 6.39 -2.65
N VAL A 325 -21.57 5.90 -1.42
CA VAL A 325 -21.17 4.52 -1.16
C VAL A 325 -22.25 3.58 -1.71
N ILE A 326 -21.83 2.71 -2.63
CA ILE A 326 -22.68 1.72 -3.32
C ILE A 326 -22.28 0.27 -3.04
N GLY A 327 -21.20 0.04 -2.28
CA GLY A 327 -20.82 -1.30 -1.84
C GLY A 327 -19.49 -1.35 -1.08
N GLY A 328 -19.10 -2.55 -0.65
CA GLY A 328 -17.88 -2.78 0.11
C GLY A 328 -18.11 -2.78 1.63
N VAL A 329 -17.05 -2.48 2.38
CA VAL A 329 -17.08 -2.61 3.87
C VAL A 329 -17.64 -1.40 4.60
N LEU A 330 -17.86 -0.27 3.92
CA LEU A 330 -18.57 0.87 4.49
C LEU A 330 -20.00 0.92 3.96
N SER A 331 -20.91 1.42 4.79
CA SER A 331 -22.26 1.78 4.39
C SER A 331 -22.59 3.16 4.92
N GLU A 332 -23.20 4.00 4.09
CA GLU A 332 -23.72 5.32 4.46
C GLU A 332 -25.23 5.28 4.57
N ASN A 333 -25.78 5.90 5.61
CA ASN A 333 -27.21 6.10 5.75
C ASN A 333 -27.55 7.56 6.07
N GLY A 334 -28.74 7.98 5.65
CA GLY A 334 -29.31 9.29 5.97
C GLY A 334 -28.78 10.42 5.09
N ALA A 335 -29.71 11.29 4.68
CA ALA A 335 -29.34 12.54 4.03
C ALA A 335 -28.72 13.51 5.04
N ILE A 336 -27.78 14.34 4.59
CA ILE A 336 -27.37 15.56 5.29
C ILE A 336 -28.65 16.39 5.46
N THR A 337 -29.10 16.50 6.71
CA THR A 337 -30.30 17.25 7.04
C THR A 337 -30.03 18.73 6.80
N SER A 338 -31.04 19.42 6.24
CA SER A 338 -31.02 20.86 6.10
C SER A 338 -30.86 21.48 7.49
N GLY A 339 -29.74 22.17 7.73
CA GLY A 339 -29.35 22.86 8.96
C GLY A 339 -30.44 23.07 10.03
N GLY A 340 -30.18 22.61 11.26
CA GLY A 340 -31.06 22.76 12.42
C GLY A 340 -30.31 22.52 13.73
N LYS A 341 -30.99 22.56 14.88
CA LYS A 341 -30.36 22.46 16.22
C LYS A 341 -29.69 21.12 16.53
N ALA A 342 -30.03 20.04 15.82
CA ALA A 342 -29.43 18.73 16.00
C ALA A 342 -28.81 18.26 14.67
N LEU A 343 -27.59 18.73 14.43
CA LEU A 343 -26.75 18.19 13.37
C LEU A 343 -26.04 16.98 13.95
N ASN A 344 -26.24 15.83 13.30
CA ASN A 344 -25.55 14.60 13.64
C ASN A 344 -24.41 14.39 12.64
N PRO A 345 -23.25 13.88 13.10
CA PRO A 345 -22.19 13.42 12.22
C PRO A 345 -22.66 12.37 11.23
N ALA A 346 -21.89 12.19 10.15
CA ALA A 346 -22.21 11.25 9.09
C ALA A 346 -22.51 9.85 9.65
N ASN A 347 -23.68 9.29 9.33
CA ASN A 347 -24.03 7.95 9.76
C ASN A 347 -23.36 6.92 8.82
N VAL A 348 -22.07 6.72 9.05
CA VAL A 348 -21.25 5.70 8.39
C VAL A 348 -20.99 4.55 9.34
N SER A 349 -21.30 3.35 8.85
CA SER A 349 -21.03 2.08 9.55
C SER A 349 -19.96 1.30 8.80
N TYR A 350 -19.11 0.60 9.55
CA TYR A 350 -18.08 -0.28 9.02
C TYR A 350 -18.43 -1.74 9.34
N ASN A 351 -18.57 -2.53 8.28
CA ASN A 351 -18.97 -3.94 8.31
C ASN A 351 -17.81 -4.87 7.92
N GLY A 352 -16.57 -4.37 7.92
CA GLY A 352 -15.39 -5.18 7.65
C GLY A 352 -14.97 -6.03 8.84
N ASN A 353 -13.93 -6.83 8.65
CA ASN A 353 -13.40 -7.75 9.66
C ASN A 353 -12.51 -7.08 10.70
N GLY A 354 -12.04 -5.86 10.42
CA GLY A 354 -11.14 -5.10 11.26
C GLY A 354 -11.81 -4.42 12.45
N VAL A 355 -11.02 -3.59 13.13
CA VAL A 355 -11.48 -2.67 14.17
C VAL A 355 -11.58 -1.27 13.59
N MET A 356 -12.69 -0.59 13.87
CA MET A 356 -12.89 0.82 13.57
C MET A 356 -12.80 1.64 14.85
N VAL A 357 -11.93 2.64 14.87
CA VAL A 357 -11.91 3.74 15.84
C VAL A 357 -12.56 4.94 15.17
N ARG A 358 -13.58 5.53 15.82
CA ARG A 358 -14.30 6.70 15.32
C ARG A 358 -14.36 7.77 16.40
N VAL A 359 -14.09 9.02 16.03
CA VAL A 359 -14.33 10.19 16.86
C VAL A 359 -15.09 11.23 16.05
N ASP A 360 -16.05 11.89 16.68
CA ASP A 360 -16.95 12.82 16.01
C ASP A 360 -16.94 14.18 16.71
N ARG A 361 -17.04 15.26 15.94
CA ARG A 361 -17.12 16.62 16.48
C ARG A 361 -17.79 17.61 15.53
N VAL A 362 -18.38 18.66 16.10
CA VAL A 362 -18.94 19.79 15.35
C VAL A 362 -17.94 20.93 15.27
N GLY A 363 -17.66 21.42 14.06
CA GLY A 363 -16.95 22.68 13.78
C GLY A 363 -15.46 22.71 14.12
N GLU A 364 -14.89 21.63 14.66
CA GLU A 364 -13.49 21.54 15.07
C GLU A 364 -12.93 20.13 14.80
N GLU A 365 -11.60 20.01 14.80
CA GLU A 365 -10.88 18.73 14.67
C GLU A 365 -11.31 17.73 15.78
N PRO A 366 -11.93 16.59 15.43
CA PRO A 366 -12.45 15.62 16.39
C PRO A 366 -11.39 15.03 17.33
N ARG A 367 -10.16 14.83 16.82
CA ARG A 367 -9.07 14.21 17.59
C ARG A 367 -8.53 15.08 18.73
N LEU A 368 -8.77 16.40 18.67
CA LEU A 368 -8.26 17.39 19.63
C LEU A 368 -9.35 17.83 20.64
N GLN A 369 -10.39 17.02 20.81
CA GLN A 369 -11.46 17.28 21.76
C GLN A 369 -11.06 16.94 23.21
N ARG A 370 -10.84 17.99 24.02
CA ARG A 370 -10.73 17.86 25.47
C ARG A 370 -12.01 17.26 26.05
N GLY A 371 -11.86 16.17 26.82
CA GLY A 371 -13.00 15.42 27.36
C GLY A 371 -13.84 14.68 26.31
N GLY A 372 -13.35 14.63 25.05
CA GLY A 372 -13.99 13.88 23.98
C GLY A 372 -13.96 12.37 24.23
N THR A 373 -14.80 11.66 23.50
CA THR A 373 -14.88 10.21 23.54
C THR A 373 -14.78 9.64 22.14
N ALA A 374 -13.90 8.66 21.96
CA ALA A 374 -13.83 7.85 20.75
C ALA A 374 -14.62 6.54 20.95
N THR A 375 -15.27 6.08 19.89
CA THR A 375 -15.93 4.78 19.84
C THR A 375 -15.04 3.80 19.08
N ILE A 376 -14.71 2.68 19.71
CA ILE A 376 -13.99 1.57 19.07
C ILE A 376 -15.00 0.45 18.84
N SER A 377 -15.04 -0.11 17.64
CA SER A 377 -16.05 -1.11 17.25
C SER A 377 -15.49 -2.20 16.37
N LYS A 378 -16.05 -3.41 16.50
CA LYS A 378 -15.77 -4.59 15.68
C LYS A 378 -16.95 -5.55 15.73
N GLN A 379 -17.52 -5.88 14.56
CA GLN A 379 -18.53 -6.93 14.40
C GLN A 379 -19.67 -6.88 15.47
N GLY A 380 -20.28 -5.70 15.63
CA GLY A 380 -21.38 -5.48 16.59
C GLY A 380 -20.96 -5.25 18.05
N ARG A 381 -19.69 -5.47 18.39
CA ARG A 381 -19.14 -5.07 19.70
C ARG A 381 -18.64 -3.64 19.62
N SER A 382 -18.87 -2.86 20.67
CA SER A 382 -18.32 -1.51 20.78
C SER A 382 -17.93 -1.17 22.21
N CYS A 383 -16.96 -0.26 22.34
CA CYS A 383 -16.56 0.35 23.60
C CYS A 383 -16.28 1.83 23.37
N LYS A 384 -16.42 2.62 24.43
CA LYS A 384 -16.10 4.04 24.44
C LYS A 384 -14.84 4.29 25.26
N VAL A 385 -13.92 5.08 24.72
CA VAL A 385 -12.67 5.45 25.39
C VAL A 385 -12.45 6.96 25.30
N PRO A 386 -11.84 7.60 26.32
CA PRO A 386 -11.46 9.00 26.22
C PRO A 386 -10.54 9.27 25.02
N THR A 387 -10.80 10.35 24.27
CA THR A 387 -9.96 10.74 23.11
C THR A 387 -8.50 10.93 23.51
N ALA A 388 -8.24 11.44 24.73
CA ALA A 388 -6.88 11.64 25.26
C ALA A 388 -6.09 10.33 25.46
N GLU A 389 -6.75 9.18 25.61
CA GLU A 389 -6.06 7.87 25.67
C GLU A 389 -5.47 7.47 24.30
N LEU A 390 -6.09 7.95 23.20
CA LEU A 390 -5.71 7.64 21.82
C LEU A 390 -4.86 8.75 21.17
N TRP A 391 -5.09 10.00 21.56
CA TRP A 391 -4.39 11.19 21.08
C TRP A 391 -4.01 12.06 22.29
N PRO A 392 -2.83 11.88 22.90
CA PRO A 392 -2.51 12.56 24.16
C PRO A 392 -2.33 14.08 24.01
N ASP A 393 -1.82 14.55 22.87
CA ASP A 393 -1.68 15.98 22.61
C ASP A 393 -2.99 16.59 22.08
N GLN A 394 -3.71 17.22 23.01
CA GLN A 394 -5.01 17.89 22.79
C GLN A 394 -4.86 19.42 22.59
N SER A 395 -3.66 19.90 22.23
CA SER A 395 -3.46 21.30 21.82
C SER A 395 -4.17 21.58 20.49
N LYS A 396 -4.76 22.77 20.32
CA LYS A 396 -5.36 23.19 19.05
C LYS A 396 -4.36 23.25 17.88
N SER A 397 -3.07 23.37 18.18
CA SER A 397 -1.97 23.38 17.20
C SER A 397 -1.30 22.01 17.03
N SER A 398 -1.79 20.98 17.72
CA SER A 398 -1.25 19.62 17.66
C SER A 398 -1.49 18.99 16.29
N ALA A 399 -0.56 18.14 15.86
CA ALA A 399 -0.71 17.30 14.68
C ALA A 399 -1.64 16.08 14.91
N ALA A 400 -2.31 15.98 16.07
CA ALA A 400 -3.28 14.95 16.40
C ALA A 400 -2.80 13.51 16.10
N ARG A 401 -1.57 13.19 16.53
CA ARG A 401 -0.92 11.91 16.24
C ARG A 401 -1.50 10.77 17.08
N PHE A 402 -1.86 9.67 16.41
CA PHE A 402 -2.35 8.48 17.09
C PHE A 402 -1.26 7.86 17.95
N LYS A 403 -1.55 7.59 19.22
CA LYS A 403 -0.58 7.12 20.22
C LYS A 403 0.12 5.81 19.85
N TYR A 404 -0.58 4.90 19.16
CA TYR A 404 -0.11 3.53 18.94
C TYR A 404 0.59 3.38 17.58
N PHE A 405 1.90 3.15 17.64
CA PHE A 405 2.77 2.96 16.46
C PHE A 405 2.45 1.67 15.72
N SER A 406 2.35 0.57 16.47
CA SER A 406 2.07 -0.75 15.93
C SER A 406 0.61 -1.16 16.16
N ASP A 407 0.14 -2.10 15.35
CA ASP A 407 -1.18 -2.70 15.53
C ASP A 407 -1.23 -3.61 16.76
N SER A 408 -0.11 -4.25 17.12
CA SER A 408 0.00 -5.09 18.32
C SER A 408 -0.12 -4.30 19.62
N ASP A 409 0.47 -3.10 19.69
CA ASP A 409 0.34 -2.25 20.88
C ASP A 409 -1.10 -1.78 21.06
N PHE A 410 -1.76 -1.43 19.95
CA PHE A 410 -3.18 -1.07 20.00
C PHE A 410 -4.05 -2.27 20.36
N ASP A 411 -3.78 -3.45 19.80
CA ASP A 411 -4.48 -4.70 20.12
C ASP A 411 -4.42 -5.02 21.63
N ALA A 412 -3.23 -4.93 22.23
CA ALA A 412 -3.05 -5.12 23.66
C ALA A 412 -3.89 -4.12 24.48
N TYR A 413 -3.92 -2.85 24.04
CA TYR A 413 -4.75 -1.82 24.67
C TYR A 413 -6.24 -2.14 24.58
N ILE A 414 -6.78 -2.47 23.40
CA ILE A 414 -8.22 -2.75 23.23
C ILE A 414 -8.64 -4.04 23.94
N LYS A 415 -7.77 -5.07 24.00
CA LYS A 415 -8.04 -6.28 24.77
C LYS A 415 -8.24 -5.97 26.24
N ARG A 416 -7.36 -5.14 26.82
CA ARG A 416 -7.46 -4.69 28.22
C ARG A 416 -8.65 -3.75 28.45
N ARG A 417 -8.90 -2.81 27.54
CA ARG A 417 -9.88 -1.73 27.74
C ARG A 417 -11.31 -2.13 27.36
N CYS A 418 -11.46 -2.97 26.33
CA CYS A 418 -12.73 -3.27 25.67
C CYS A 418 -13.09 -4.76 25.65
N GLY A 419 -12.17 -5.64 26.06
CA GLY A 419 -12.40 -7.09 26.11
C GLY A 419 -12.48 -7.76 24.72
N PHE A 420 -11.98 -7.10 23.66
CA PHE A 420 -11.82 -7.66 22.32
C PHE A 420 -10.55 -7.15 21.65
N GLY A 421 -10.09 -7.86 20.63
CA GLY A 421 -8.87 -7.57 19.87
C GLY A 421 -9.09 -7.36 18.38
N LEU A 422 -8.00 -7.07 17.68
CA LEU A 422 -7.91 -6.90 16.23
C LEU A 422 -8.37 -8.11 15.43
#